data_AF-A0A0G0NH43-F1
#
_entry.id   AF-A0A0G0NH43-F1
#
_cell.length_a   1.000
_cell.length_b   1.000
_cell.length_c   1.000
_cell.angle_alpha   90.00
_cell.angle_beta   90.00
_cell.angle_gamma   90.00
#
_symmetry.space_group_name_H-M   'P 1'
#
loop_
_entity.id
_entity.type
_entity.pdbx_description
1 polymer ?
#
loop_
_entity_poly.entity_id
_entity_poly.type
_entity_poly.pdbx_seq_one_letter_code
_entity_poly.pdbx_strand_id
1 'polypeptide(L)'
;MYNGNDALGLVAQNNIYFARDVPDYFQVDAIMIAQKGGIIRHGYFDDCEGTYAAVKQKLTINGSLISYFKSYWNFGTGPESGFLEREINFDMDAYYNPPPYFPTYGQYEFISWTEEKN
;
A
#
# COMPACT_ATOMS: atom_id res chain seq x y z
N MET A 1 12.61 8.23 4.16
CA MET A 1 12.33 8.18 5.60
C MET A 1 13.44 7.36 6.28
N TYR A 2 14.27 7.96 7.14
CA TYR A 2 15.32 7.21 7.88
C TYR A 2 15.52 7.72 9.33
N ASN A 3 14.75 8.73 9.73
CA ASN A 3 14.99 9.55 10.91
C ASN A 3 13.68 10.14 11.50
N GLY A 4 12.52 9.58 11.16
CA GLY A 4 11.22 9.91 11.78
C GLY A 4 10.67 11.33 11.53
N ASN A 5 11.37 12.18 10.77
CA ASN A 5 11.01 13.60 10.61
C ASN A 5 10.08 13.90 9.42
N ASP A 6 9.93 12.98 8.47
CA ASP A 6 9.11 13.19 7.27
C ASP A 6 8.09 12.06 7.12
N ALA A 7 6.81 12.40 7.03
CA ALA A 7 5.71 11.46 6.84
C ALA A 7 4.98 11.70 5.51
N LEU A 8 5.00 10.72 4.60
CA LEU A 8 4.23 10.75 3.34
C LEU A 8 2.99 9.86 3.48
N GLY A 9 1.81 10.48 3.42
CA GLY A 9 0.52 9.79 3.35
C GLY A 9 -0.07 9.85 1.95
N LEU A 10 -0.48 8.70 1.41
CA LEU A 10 -1.17 8.60 0.12
C LEU A 10 -2.56 7.98 0.33
N VAL A 11 -3.60 8.70 -0.08
CA VAL A 11 -4.99 8.23 0.02
C VAL A 11 -5.64 8.27 -1.35
N ALA A 12 -6.15 7.13 -1.80
CA ALA A 12 -6.90 7.00 -3.03
C ALA A 12 -8.28 6.41 -2.76
N GLN A 13 -9.32 6.92 -3.44
CA GLN A 13 -10.67 6.36 -3.35
C GLN A 13 -10.71 4.92 -3.88
N ASN A 14 -10.01 4.65 -4.98
CA ASN A 14 -9.94 3.33 -5.60
C ASN A 14 -8.55 2.72 -5.40
N ASN A 15 -7.69 2.78 -6.42
CA ASN A 15 -6.42 2.07 -6.43
C ASN A 15 -5.22 3.03 -6.38
N ILE A 16 -4.12 2.55 -5.82
CA ILE A 16 -2.79 3.13 -5.99
C ILE A 16 -2.02 2.19 -6.93
N TYR A 17 -1.45 2.73 -8.00
CA TYR A 17 -0.77 1.94 -9.03
C TYR A 17 0.72 2.19 -9.04
N PHE A 18 1.50 1.11 -9.01
CA PHE A 18 2.92 1.15 -9.34
C PHE A 18 3.09 1.02 -10.85
N ALA A 19 3.84 1.93 -11.45
CA ALA A 19 4.06 1.96 -12.90
C ALA A 19 4.89 0.76 -13.39
N ARG A 20 4.92 0.56 -14.71
CA ARG A 20 5.83 -0.40 -15.36
C ARG A 20 7.29 -0.04 -15.09
N ASP A 21 7.62 1.21 -15.38
CA ASP A 21 9.00 1.71 -15.46
C ASP A 21 9.43 2.32 -14.11
N VAL A 22 9.45 1.47 -13.08
CA VAL A 22 10.06 1.77 -11.77
C VAL A 22 11.53 1.30 -11.73
N PRO A 23 12.35 1.81 -10.79
CA PRO A 23 13.70 1.30 -10.58
C PRO A 23 13.74 -0.20 -10.25
N ASP A 24 14.86 -0.86 -10.52
CA ASP A 24 15.05 -2.28 -10.18
C ASP A 24 14.99 -2.54 -8.68
N TYR A 25 15.49 -1.59 -7.88
CA TYR A 25 15.31 -1.54 -6.43
C TYR A 25 14.32 -0.42 -6.12
N PHE A 26 13.03 -0.77 -6.08
CA PHE A 26 11.97 0.19 -5.86
C PHE A 26 11.62 0.28 -4.38
N GLN A 27 11.77 1.48 -3.81
CA GLN A 27 11.47 1.76 -2.41
C GLN A 27 10.31 2.74 -2.29
N VAL A 28 9.35 2.41 -1.43
CA VAL A 28 8.21 3.24 -1.08
C VAL A 28 8.23 3.44 0.42
N ASP A 29 8.52 4.67 0.85
CA ASP A 29 8.41 5.07 2.24
C ASP A 29 7.13 5.90 2.43
N ALA A 30 6.01 5.23 2.75
CA ALA A 30 4.71 5.89 2.85
C ALA A 30 3.68 5.06 3.63
N ILE A 31 2.67 5.75 4.17
CA ILE A 31 1.41 5.13 4.57
C ILE A 31 0.44 5.24 3.39
N MET A 32 0.01 4.10 2.86
CA MET A 32 -0.84 4.03 1.66
C MET A 32 -2.22 3.48 1.99
N ILE A 33 -3.27 4.20 1.59
CA ILE A 33 -4.68 3.82 1.75
C ILE A 33 -5.39 3.79 0.40
N ALA A 34 -5.92 2.62 0.04
CA ALA A 34 -6.82 2.41 -1.09
C ALA A 34 -8.22 2.04 -0.56
N GLN A 35 -9.11 3.03 -0.45
CA GLN A 35 -10.38 2.89 0.30
C GLN A 35 -11.32 1.83 -0.25
N LYS A 36 -11.45 1.73 -1.57
CA LYS A 36 -12.33 0.77 -2.27
C LYS A 36 -11.57 -0.14 -3.22
N GLY A 37 -10.24 -0.04 -3.25
CA GLY A 37 -9.39 -0.73 -4.22
C GLY A 37 -8.19 -1.43 -3.58
N GLY A 38 -7.17 -1.66 -4.39
CA GLY A 38 -5.89 -2.26 -4.01
C GLY A 38 -4.71 -1.33 -4.28
N ILE A 39 -3.58 -1.63 -3.65
CA ILE A 39 -2.28 -1.06 -3.99
C ILE A 39 -1.59 -2.09 -4.87
N ILE A 40 -1.52 -1.85 -6.17
CA ILE A 40 -1.21 -2.90 -7.15
C ILE A 40 -0.21 -2.45 -8.22
N ARG A 41 0.38 -3.44 -8.88
CA ARG A 41 1.05 -3.27 -10.17
C ARG A 41 0.30 -4.14 -11.18
N HIS A 42 0.20 -3.68 -12.43
CA HIS A 42 -0.35 -4.52 -13.50
C HIS A 42 0.65 -5.58 -13.95
N GLY A 43 0.15 -6.65 -14.58
CA GLY A 43 0.98 -7.59 -15.32
C GLY A 43 1.38 -6.98 -16.66
N TYR A 44 2.67 -6.78 -16.88
CA TYR A 44 3.23 -6.28 -18.13
C TYR A 44 3.87 -7.44 -18.87
N PHE A 45 3.16 -8.02 -19.84
CA PHE A 45 3.60 -9.19 -20.61
C PHE A 45 4.08 -8.77 -22.01
N ASP A 46 4.49 -9.73 -22.85
CA ASP A 46 5.03 -9.45 -24.19
C ASP A 46 4.08 -8.58 -25.05
N ASP A 47 2.78 -8.77 -24.93
CA ASP A 47 1.75 -7.97 -25.62
C ASP A 47 1.68 -6.50 -25.15
N CYS A 48 2.39 -6.13 -24.08
CA CYS A 48 2.44 -4.79 -23.50
C CYS A 48 3.70 -3.99 -23.94
N GLU A 49 4.11 -4.15 -25.20
CA GLU A 49 5.31 -3.54 -25.80
C GLU A 49 6.64 -4.10 -25.23
N GLY A 50 6.61 -5.35 -24.74
CA GLY A 50 7.79 -6.12 -24.33
C GLY A 50 8.03 -6.24 -22.82
N THR A 51 8.81 -7.25 -22.46
CA THR A 51 9.06 -7.70 -21.07
C THR A 51 10.32 -7.11 -20.43
N TYR A 52 11.13 -6.34 -21.16
CA TYR A 52 12.45 -5.86 -20.70
C TYR A 52 12.42 -5.06 -19.38
N ALA A 53 11.28 -4.42 -19.04
CA ALA A 53 11.07 -3.70 -17.78
C ALA A 53 9.97 -4.31 -16.88
N ALA A 54 9.46 -5.51 -17.21
CA ALA A 54 8.36 -6.13 -16.47
C ALA A 54 8.82 -6.66 -15.11
N VAL A 55 10.00 -7.27 -15.05
CA VAL A 55 10.59 -7.84 -13.82
C VAL A 55 11.58 -6.87 -13.19
N LYS A 56 11.49 -6.70 -11.88
CA LYS A 56 12.34 -5.84 -11.04
C LYS A 56 12.98 -6.66 -9.93
N GLN A 57 14.12 -6.20 -9.41
CA GLN A 57 14.89 -6.94 -8.41
C GLN A 57 14.17 -6.96 -7.06
N LYS A 58 13.84 -5.79 -6.50
CA LYS A 58 13.28 -5.69 -5.14
C LYS A 58 12.24 -4.59 -5.02
N LEU A 59 11.12 -4.91 -4.37
CA LEU A 59 10.19 -3.93 -3.81
C LEU A 59 10.42 -3.86 -2.30
N THR A 60 10.68 -2.66 -1.79
CA THR A 60 10.73 -2.37 -0.34
C THR A 60 9.63 -1.38 -0.01
N ILE A 61 8.73 -1.74 0.90
CA ILE A 61 7.71 -0.83 1.44
C ILE A 61 8.02 -0.63 2.92
N ASN A 62 8.36 0.61 3.30
CA ASN A 62 8.51 1.02 4.69
C ASN A 62 7.31 1.90 5.06
N GLY A 63 6.44 1.44 5.96
CA GLY A 63 5.24 2.17 6.36
C GLY A 63 4.04 1.25 6.56
N SER A 64 2.87 1.62 6.03
CA SER A 64 1.67 0.78 6.12
C SER A 64 0.91 0.68 4.81
N LEU A 65 0.29 -0.49 4.61
CA LEU A 65 -0.48 -0.82 3.42
C LEU A 65 -1.91 -1.17 3.85
N ILE A 66 -2.86 -0.32 3.48
CA ILE A 66 -4.28 -0.43 3.86
C ILE A 66 -5.11 -0.44 2.58
N SER A 67 -5.80 -1.54 2.30
CA SER A 67 -6.57 -1.67 1.06
C SER A 67 -7.80 -2.55 1.25
N TYR A 68 -8.86 -2.27 0.48
CA TYR A 68 -10.07 -3.10 0.47
C TYR A 68 -9.82 -4.44 -0.24
N PHE A 69 -9.15 -4.41 -1.40
CA PHE A 69 -8.70 -5.62 -2.08
C PHE A 69 -7.30 -6.02 -1.65
N LYS A 70 -7.01 -7.31 -1.72
CA LYS A 70 -5.66 -7.82 -1.48
C LYS A 70 -4.69 -7.22 -2.49
N SER A 71 -3.69 -6.51 -1.98
CA SER A 71 -2.64 -5.90 -2.79
C SER A 71 -1.72 -6.96 -3.42
N TYR A 72 -1.28 -6.70 -4.64
CA TYR A 72 -0.60 -7.69 -5.48
C TYR A 72 0.25 -7.04 -6.58
N TRP A 73 1.40 -7.64 -6.89
CA TRP A 73 2.40 -7.03 -7.78
C TRP A 73 3.10 -8.00 -8.75
N ASN A 74 2.88 -9.32 -8.65
CA ASN A 74 3.69 -10.31 -9.35
C ASN A 74 2.85 -11.21 -10.23
N PHE A 75 3.16 -11.42 -11.50
CA PHE A 75 2.36 -12.24 -12.40
C PHE A 75 3.23 -13.27 -13.09
N GLY A 76 2.62 -14.39 -13.51
CA GLY A 76 3.34 -15.51 -14.14
C GLY A 76 4.10 -16.39 -13.15
N THR A 77 4.91 -17.31 -13.68
CA THR A 77 5.64 -18.30 -12.87
C THR A 77 7.09 -17.84 -12.67
N GLY A 78 7.39 -17.31 -11.49
CA GLY A 78 8.75 -16.83 -11.16
C GLY A 78 9.05 -15.40 -11.62
N PRO A 79 8.29 -14.42 -11.10
CA PRO A 79 7.36 -13.61 -11.90
C PRO A 79 7.86 -13.24 -13.32
N GLU A 80 6.98 -13.37 -14.31
CA GLU A 80 7.15 -12.79 -15.66
C GLU A 80 6.92 -11.27 -15.65
N SER A 81 6.22 -10.74 -14.64
CA SER A 81 6.08 -9.31 -14.37
C SER A 81 5.98 -9.08 -12.87
N GLY A 82 6.72 -8.14 -12.30
CA GLY A 82 6.66 -7.83 -10.88
C GLY A 82 8.03 -7.67 -10.23
N PHE A 83 8.19 -8.20 -9.02
CA PHE A 83 9.40 -8.07 -8.21
C PHE A 83 9.89 -9.44 -7.75
N LEU A 84 11.19 -9.73 -7.92
CA LEU A 84 11.79 -11.00 -7.47
C LEU A 84 11.76 -11.10 -5.93
N GLU A 85 12.18 -10.03 -5.26
CA GLU A 85 12.13 -9.88 -3.81
C GLU A 85 11.11 -8.82 -3.41
N ARG A 86 10.41 -9.06 -2.30
CA ARG A 86 9.44 -8.13 -1.71
C ARG A 86 9.65 -8.10 -0.21
N GLU A 87 9.90 -6.92 0.31
CA GLU A 87 10.05 -6.65 1.73
C GLU A 87 9.03 -5.59 2.13
N ILE A 88 8.20 -5.91 3.14
CA ILE A 88 7.20 -5.00 3.67
C ILE A 88 7.50 -4.84 5.15
N ASN A 89 8.07 -3.70 5.49
CA ASN A 89 8.44 -3.31 6.83
C ASN A 89 7.31 -2.45 7.40
N PHE A 90 6.54 -3.05 8.29
CA PHE A 90 5.51 -2.31 9.02
C PHE A 90 6.17 -1.40 10.04
N ASP A 91 6.04 -0.08 9.85
CA ASP A 91 6.51 0.91 10.81
C ASP A 91 5.41 1.18 11.85
N MET A 92 5.69 0.82 13.12
CA MET A 92 4.76 1.04 14.23
C MET A 92 4.65 2.52 14.64
N ASP A 93 5.56 3.39 14.25
CA ASP A 93 5.51 4.82 14.62
C ASP A 93 4.30 5.53 13.96
N ALA A 94 3.77 4.99 12.86
CA ALA A 94 2.51 5.42 12.25
C ALA A 94 1.27 5.15 13.12
N TYR A 95 1.34 4.23 14.09
CA TYR A 95 0.27 3.96 15.05
C TYR A 95 0.22 5.01 16.17
N TYR A 96 1.39 5.53 16.56
CA TYR A 96 1.51 6.47 17.68
C TYR A 96 1.55 7.94 17.25
N ASN A 97 1.99 8.24 16.01
CA ASN A 97 1.95 9.58 15.40
C ASN A 97 1.38 9.51 13.96
N PRO A 98 0.09 9.17 13.79
CA PRO A 98 -0.54 9.16 12.48
C PRO A 98 -0.49 10.58 11.87
N PRO A 99 -0.18 10.72 10.56
CA PRO A 99 -0.30 12.01 9.89
C PRO A 99 -1.70 12.61 10.08
N PRO A 100 -1.86 13.93 10.15
CA PRO A 100 -3.18 14.56 10.21
C PRO A 100 -4.10 13.95 9.14
N TYR A 101 -5.34 13.59 9.51
CA TYR A 101 -6.37 12.96 8.65
C TYR A 101 -6.21 11.46 8.34
N PHE A 102 -5.25 10.74 8.93
CA PHE A 102 -5.24 9.28 8.87
C PHE A 102 -6.27 8.67 9.84
N PRO A 103 -6.97 7.58 9.46
CA PRO A 103 -7.90 6.91 10.34
C PRO A 103 -7.14 6.30 11.53
N THR A 104 -7.27 6.94 12.69
CA THR A 104 -6.78 6.41 13.95
C THR A 104 -7.77 5.36 14.44
N TYR A 105 -7.33 4.14 14.75
CA TYR A 105 -8.19 3.18 15.43
C TYR A 105 -8.65 3.79 16.76
N GLY A 106 -9.97 3.90 16.96
CA GLY A 106 -10.56 4.25 18.25
C GLY A 106 -11.29 5.60 18.31
N GLN A 107 -12.51 5.63 17.77
CA GLN A 107 -13.64 6.30 18.43
C GLN A 107 -14.86 5.39 18.22
N TYR A 108 -14.95 4.30 18.99
CA TYR A 108 -16.28 3.75 19.26
C TYR A 108 -16.95 4.74 20.20
N GLU A 109 -17.66 5.72 19.65
CA GLU A 109 -18.50 6.60 20.45
C GLU A 109 -19.82 5.86 20.69
N PHE A 110 -20.14 5.60 21.96
CA PHE A 110 -21.46 5.09 22.34
C PHE A 110 -22.46 6.25 22.14
N ILE A 111 -23.17 6.27 21.01
CA ILE A 111 -23.94 7.46 20.61
C ILE A 111 -25.22 7.66 21.47
N SER A 112 -25.85 6.60 21.99
CA SER A 112 -26.79 6.66 23.13
C SER A 112 -27.43 5.29 23.40
N TRP A 113 -27.98 5.11 24.61
CA TRP A 113 -28.99 4.09 24.90
C TRP A 113 -30.22 4.76 25.50
N THR A 114 -31.43 4.29 25.17
CA THR A 114 -32.67 4.66 25.86
C THR A 114 -33.37 3.39 26.30
N GLU A 115 -33.64 3.28 27.59
CA GLU A 115 -34.44 2.21 28.19
C GLU A 115 -35.88 2.72 28.36
N GLU A 116 -36.84 2.10 27.67
CA GLU A 116 -38.26 2.33 27.92
C GLU A 116 -38.75 1.33 28.97
N LYS A 117 -39.28 1.86 30.08
CA LYS A 117 -39.97 1.06 31.10
C LYS A 117 -41.45 0.92 30.71
N ASN A 118 -41.93 -0.31 30.68
CA ASN A 118 -43.37 -0.62 30.77
C ASN A 118 -43.83 -0.56 32.22
#